data_AF-A0A6A6RRH2-F1
#
_entry.id   AF-A0A6A6RRH2-F1
#
_cell.length_a   1.000
_cell.length_b   1.000
_cell.length_c   1.000
_cell.angle_alpha   90.00
_cell.angle_beta   90.00
_cell.angle_gamma   90.00
#
_symmetry.space_group_name_H-M   'P 1'
#
loop_
_entity.id
_entity.type
_entity.pdbx_description
1 polymer ?
#
loop_
_entity_poly.entity_id
_entity_poly.type
_entity_poly.pdbx_seq_one_letter_code
_entity_poly.pdbx_strand_id
1 'polypeptide(L)'
;MYEKLQEKYKTASDHLAKQTEEVEKKEELLQTLQTGVASKEGQQSGYQGQLQDARNQASAAATEQEQSKFKISHLEKQIKEDEPKAKKAKQQNSGLLKDLEVLRSEAKKLEAELTKMGFEPGKESELYQQESQLQTQIRELKQQADGLRRKVANIDFSYNDPQPNFDRSRVKGLVAQLFNLEKEHTRAGTALEVCAGGRLYNVVVDTADTGTQLLQNGKLRKRVTIIPLNKIAAFKASAEKIGAAQRLAPNKVNLALSLIGYDDEVTAAMQYVFGSTLVCEDAETAKKVTFDPSVRMKSVTLEGDVYDPSGTLSGGSAPQSSGVLVTMQKLNEIMKELQSREKQLSMLQATIAKEKKKLDAARKMKQELDLKTHEIKLTEEQINGNSSSSVCIIRFAVFPQID
;
A
#
# COMPACT_ATOMS: atom_id res chain seq x y z
N MET A 1 -106.69 -8.69 -24.83
CA MET A 1 -107.41 -9.95 -25.11
C MET A 1 -106.83 -10.67 -26.34
N TYR A 2 -106.47 -9.94 -27.39
CA TYR A 2 -105.88 -10.47 -28.64
C TYR A 2 -104.48 -11.12 -28.45
N GLU A 3 -103.55 -10.48 -27.72
CA GLU A 3 -102.21 -11.03 -27.45
C GLU A 3 -102.24 -12.36 -26.68
N LYS A 4 -103.08 -12.47 -25.65
CA LYS A 4 -103.27 -13.73 -24.88
C LYS A 4 -103.85 -14.86 -25.74
N LEU A 5 -104.57 -14.55 -26.80
CA LEU A 5 -105.13 -15.54 -27.72
C LEU A 5 -104.09 -15.99 -28.75
N GLN A 6 -103.25 -15.07 -29.22
CA GLN A 6 -102.15 -15.34 -30.15
C GLN A 6 -101.01 -16.15 -29.50
N GLU A 7 -100.71 -15.89 -28.23
CA GLU A 7 -99.75 -16.67 -27.45
C GLU A 7 -100.27 -18.10 -27.20
N LYS A 8 -101.55 -18.26 -26.85
CA LYS A 8 -102.20 -19.58 -26.75
C LYS A 8 -102.18 -20.33 -28.08
N TYR A 9 -102.47 -19.66 -29.19
CA TYR A 9 -102.39 -20.27 -30.52
C TYR A 9 -100.97 -20.73 -30.87
N LYS A 10 -99.95 -19.91 -30.56
CA LYS A 10 -98.55 -20.27 -30.80
C LYS A 10 -98.11 -21.46 -29.95
N THR A 11 -98.44 -21.47 -28.65
CA THR A 11 -98.15 -22.62 -27.79
C THR A 11 -98.89 -23.89 -28.22
N ALA A 12 -100.14 -23.78 -28.68
CA ALA A 12 -100.90 -24.91 -29.20
C ALA A 12 -100.33 -25.39 -30.55
N SER A 13 -99.89 -24.49 -31.43
CA SER A 13 -99.26 -24.81 -32.70
C SER A 13 -97.89 -25.47 -32.51
N ASP A 14 -97.08 -24.99 -31.57
CA ASP A 14 -95.78 -25.58 -31.24
C ASP A 14 -95.97 -26.95 -30.56
N HIS A 15 -96.99 -27.10 -29.72
CA HIS A 15 -97.36 -28.38 -29.12
C HIS A 15 -97.85 -29.38 -30.16
N LEU A 16 -98.69 -28.92 -31.10
CA LEU A 16 -99.18 -29.74 -32.20
C LEU A 16 -98.02 -30.14 -33.12
N ALA A 17 -97.13 -29.21 -33.48
CA ALA A 17 -95.93 -29.52 -34.27
C ALA A 17 -95.04 -30.57 -33.60
N LYS A 18 -94.79 -30.46 -32.27
CA LYS A 18 -94.06 -31.48 -31.50
C LYS A 18 -94.77 -32.82 -31.49
N GLN A 19 -96.10 -32.84 -31.33
CA GLN A 19 -96.87 -34.07 -31.35
C GLN A 19 -96.90 -34.72 -32.73
N THR A 20 -97.02 -33.93 -33.80
CA THR A 20 -96.96 -34.43 -35.18
C THR A 20 -95.57 -35.01 -35.48
N GLU A 21 -94.51 -34.33 -35.05
CA GLU A 21 -93.13 -34.83 -35.19
C GLU A 21 -92.91 -36.11 -34.37
N GLU A 22 -93.52 -36.24 -33.18
CA GLU A 22 -93.50 -37.48 -32.40
C GLU A 22 -94.29 -38.62 -33.06
N VAL A 23 -95.45 -38.32 -33.66
CA VAL A 23 -96.28 -39.30 -34.37
C VAL A 23 -95.56 -39.78 -35.62
N GLU A 24 -94.99 -38.87 -36.41
CA GLU A 24 -94.17 -39.21 -37.59
C GLU A 24 -92.97 -40.08 -37.19
N LYS A 25 -92.26 -39.74 -36.10
CA LYS A 25 -91.17 -40.58 -35.57
C LYS A 25 -91.66 -41.96 -35.13
N LYS A 26 -92.81 -42.05 -34.46
CA LYS A 26 -93.38 -43.32 -34.00
C LYS A 26 -93.94 -44.16 -35.15
N GLU A 27 -94.52 -43.55 -36.18
CA GLU A 27 -94.98 -44.22 -37.40
C GLU A 27 -93.79 -44.75 -38.23
N GLU A 28 -92.71 -43.98 -38.40
CA GLU A 28 -91.46 -44.46 -39.02
C GLU A 28 -90.86 -45.64 -38.22
N LEU A 29 -90.91 -45.59 -36.89
CA LEU A 29 -90.49 -46.69 -36.00
C LEU A 29 -91.37 -47.94 -36.13
N LEU A 30 -92.69 -47.78 -36.33
CA LEU A 30 -93.64 -48.90 -36.50
C LEU A 30 -93.50 -49.54 -37.88
N GLN A 31 -93.34 -48.71 -38.91
CA GLN A 31 -93.17 -49.15 -40.29
C GLN A 31 -91.85 -49.92 -40.48
N THR A 32 -90.76 -49.42 -39.89
CA THR A 32 -89.46 -50.12 -39.89
C THR A 32 -89.49 -51.47 -39.15
N LEU A 33 -90.35 -51.61 -38.13
CA LEU A 33 -90.54 -52.85 -37.39
C LEU A 33 -91.36 -53.89 -38.16
N GLN A 34 -92.27 -53.45 -39.04
CA GLN A 34 -93.13 -54.32 -39.86
C GLN A 34 -92.47 -54.80 -41.16
N THR A 35 -91.65 -53.96 -41.80
CA THR A 35 -91.08 -54.26 -43.14
C THR A 35 -89.58 -54.57 -43.14
N GLY A 36 -88.87 -54.25 -42.05
CA GLY A 36 -87.43 -54.45 -41.93
C GLY A 36 -86.57 -53.51 -42.79
N VAL A 37 -87.17 -52.52 -43.48
CA VAL A 37 -86.48 -51.55 -44.34
C VAL A 37 -87.00 -50.14 -44.05
N ALA A 38 -86.09 -49.16 -43.99
CA ALA A 38 -86.41 -47.75 -43.75
C ALA A 38 -87.16 -47.13 -44.96
N SER A 39 -88.16 -46.29 -44.68
CA SER A 39 -89.04 -45.68 -45.69
C SER A 39 -88.38 -44.59 -46.56
N LYS A 40 -87.09 -44.27 -46.34
CA LYS A 40 -86.32 -43.32 -47.14
C LYS A 40 -84.94 -43.88 -47.47
N GLU A 41 -84.63 -44.00 -48.76
CA GLU A 41 -83.30 -44.38 -49.24
C GLU A 41 -82.24 -43.42 -48.71
N GLY A 42 -81.26 -43.96 -47.98
CA GLY A 42 -80.07 -43.23 -47.52
C GLY A 42 -80.06 -42.85 -46.02
N GLN A 43 -81.15 -43.01 -45.28
CA GLN A 43 -81.13 -42.88 -43.82
C GLN A 43 -81.50 -44.20 -43.15
N GLN A 44 -80.57 -44.78 -42.39
CA GLN A 44 -80.88 -45.84 -41.42
C GLN A 44 -81.70 -45.24 -40.26
N SER A 45 -82.97 -44.89 -40.50
CA SER A 45 -83.91 -44.52 -39.43
C SER A 45 -84.68 -45.75 -38.95
N GLY A 46 -85.03 -45.78 -37.66
CA GLY A 46 -85.77 -46.87 -37.00
C GLY A 46 -85.06 -47.46 -35.77
N TYR A 47 -85.67 -48.50 -35.16
CA TYR A 47 -85.11 -49.18 -33.97
C TYR A 47 -83.74 -49.81 -34.24
N GLN A 48 -83.46 -50.22 -35.48
CA GLN A 48 -82.18 -50.80 -35.86
C GLN A 48 -81.06 -49.75 -35.93
N GLY A 49 -81.38 -48.50 -36.33
CA GLY A 49 -80.47 -47.36 -36.24
C GLY A 49 -80.19 -46.97 -34.79
N GLN A 50 -81.22 -46.89 -33.95
CA GLN A 50 -81.05 -46.62 -32.51
C GLN A 50 -80.24 -47.72 -31.80
N LEU A 51 -80.42 -48.99 -32.17
CA LEU A 51 -79.61 -50.10 -31.65
C LEU A 51 -78.16 -50.01 -32.12
N GLN A 52 -77.93 -49.64 -33.38
CA GLN A 52 -76.59 -49.44 -33.93
C GLN A 52 -75.90 -48.25 -33.27
N ASP A 53 -76.61 -47.14 -33.03
CA ASP A 53 -76.11 -45.96 -32.32
C ASP A 53 -75.79 -46.27 -30.87
N ALA A 54 -76.68 -46.98 -30.16
CA ALA A 54 -76.41 -47.43 -28.79
C ALA A 54 -75.21 -48.40 -28.73
N ARG A 55 -75.04 -49.29 -29.73
CA ARG A 55 -73.86 -50.16 -29.85
C ARG A 55 -72.59 -49.37 -30.15
N ASN A 56 -72.66 -48.37 -31.03
CA ASN A 56 -71.54 -47.49 -31.36
C ASN A 56 -71.12 -46.67 -30.13
N GLN A 57 -72.09 -46.15 -29.36
CA GLN A 57 -71.84 -45.44 -28.10
C GLN A 57 -71.23 -46.35 -27.03
N ALA A 58 -71.76 -47.57 -26.88
CA ALA A 58 -71.20 -48.55 -25.94
C ALA A 58 -69.76 -48.96 -26.32
N SER A 59 -69.48 -49.13 -27.61
CA SER A 59 -68.14 -49.43 -28.13
C SER A 59 -67.17 -48.26 -27.96
N ALA A 60 -67.64 -47.02 -28.21
CA ALA A 60 -66.87 -45.80 -27.98
C ALA A 60 -66.52 -45.63 -26.49
N ALA A 61 -67.51 -45.79 -25.59
CA ALA A 61 -67.32 -45.73 -24.15
C ALA A 61 -66.38 -46.83 -23.63
N ALA A 62 -66.47 -48.06 -24.16
CA ALA A 62 -65.55 -49.14 -23.82
C ALA A 62 -64.10 -48.84 -24.27
N THR A 63 -63.94 -48.24 -25.45
CA THR A 63 -62.63 -47.80 -25.95
C THR A 63 -62.05 -46.69 -25.09
N GLU A 64 -62.87 -45.71 -24.68
CA GLU A 64 -62.47 -44.62 -23.79
C GLU A 64 -62.11 -45.13 -22.38
N GLN A 65 -62.82 -46.13 -21.88
CA GLN A 65 -62.50 -46.80 -20.62
C GLN A 65 -61.15 -47.50 -20.68
N GLU A 66 -60.86 -48.26 -21.76
CA GLU A 66 -59.55 -48.91 -21.95
C GLU A 66 -58.44 -47.86 -22.09
N GLN A 67 -58.63 -46.81 -22.89
CA GLN A 67 -57.67 -45.71 -23.00
C GLN A 67 -57.39 -45.05 -21.63
N SER A 68 -58.41 -44.87 -20.81
CA SER A 68 -58.28 -44.30 -19.47
C SER A 68 -57.54 -45.26 -18.52
N LYS A 69 -57.80 -46.57 -18.58
CA LYS A 69 -57.04 -47.57 -17.83
C LYS A 69 -55.56 -47.59 -18.22
N PHE A 70 -55.26 -47.51 -19.52
CA PHE A 70 -53.87 -47.42 -19.99
C PHE A 70 -53.18 -46.15 -19.50
N LYS A 71 -53.87 -44.99 -19.52
CA LYS A 71 -53.35 -43.74 -18.96
C LYS A 71 -53.09 -43.86 -17.45
N ILE A 72 -54.02 -44.42 -16.70
CA ILE A 72 -53.86 -44.63 -15.25
C ILE A 72 -52.65 -45.54 -14.98
N SER A 73 -52.55 -46.68 -15.67
CA SER A 73 -51.43 -47.61 -15.51
C SER A 73 -50.08 -46.96 -15.85
N HIS A 74 -50.03 -46.12 -16.89
CA HIS A 74 -48.83 -45.38 -17.26
C HIS A 74 -48.44 -44.34 -16.19
N LEU A 75 -49.41 -43.55 -15.71
CA LEU A 75 -49.20 -42.56 -14.67
C LEU A 75 -48.78 -43.21 -13.34
N GLU A 76 -49.38 -44.34 -12.96
CA GLU A 76 -49.00 -45.09 -11.76
C GLU A 76 -47.56 -45.61 -11.83
N LYS A 77 -47.11 -46.10 -13.00
CA LYS A 77 -45.71 -46.48 -13.22
C LYS A 77 -44.78 -45.28 -13.12
N GLN A 78 -45.14 -44.15 -13.74
CA GLN A 78 -44.36 -42.91 -13.63
C GLN A 78 -44.25 -42.44 -12.18
N ILE A 79 -45.35 -42.42 -11.42
CA ILE A 79 -45.35 -42.06 -9.99
C ILE A 79 -44.41 -42.99 -9.21
N LYS A 80 -44.48 -44.30 -9.44
CA LYS A 80 -43.64 -45.28 -8.73
C LYS A 80 -42.15 -45.13 -9.05
N GLU A 81 -41.80 -44.68 -10.25
CA GLU A 81 -40.43 -44.39 -10.65
C GLU A 81 -39.93 -43.02 -10.18
N ASP A 82 -40.80 -42.01 -10.17
CA ASP A 82 -40.41 -40.62 -9.88
C ASP A 82 -40.48 -40.28 -8.39
N GLU A 83 -41.34 -40.94 -7.60
CA GLU A 83 -41.41 -40.74 -6.15
C GLU A 83 -40.08 -41.03 -5.42
N PRO A 84 -39.35 -42.14 -5.66
CA PRO A 84 -38.05 -42.38 -5.03
C PRO A 84 -36.98 -41.40 -5.53
N LYS A 85 -37.00 -41.01 -6.82
CA LYS A 85 -36.09 -39.99 -7.37
C LYS A 85 -36.30 -38.64 -6.69
N ALA A 86 -37.56 -38.22 -6.52
CA ALA A 86 -37.92 -36.98 -5.84
C ALA A 86 -37.51 -37.00 -4.36
N LYS A 87 -37.69 -38.11 -3.64
CA LYS A 87 -37.23 -38.25 -2.24
C LYS A 87 -35.71 -38.15 -2.14
N LYS A 88 -34.96 -38.85 -3.00
CA LYS A 88 -33.49 -38.82 -3.02
C LYS A 88 -32.97 -37.43 -3.34
N ALA A 89 -33.57 -36.76 -4.32
CA ALA A 89 -33.22 -35.39 -4.67
C ALA A 89 -33.55 -34.38 -3.59
N LYS A 90 -34.69 -34.52 -2.90
CA LYS A 90 -35.04 -33.66 -1.75
C LYS A 90 -34.00 -33.78 -0.63
N GLN A 91 -33.54 -35.00 -0.34
CA GLN A 91 -32.52 -35.22 0.67
C GLN A 91 -31.16 -34.64 0.25
N GLN A 92 -30.76 -34.84 -1.01
CA GLN A 92 -29.53 -34.26 -1.57
C GLN A 92 -29.57 -32.73 -1.58
N ASN A 93 -30.65 -32.12 -2.06
CA ASN A 93 -30.82 -30.66 -2.07
C ASN A 93 -30.83 -30.08 -0.65
N SER A 94 -31.40 -30.79 0.34
CA SER A 94 -31.37 -30.32 1.73
C SER A 94 -29.96 -30.32 2.35
N GLY A 95 -29.09 -31.24 1.94
CA GLY A 95 -27.68 -31.24 2.32
C GLY A 95 -26.93 -30.10 1.65
N LEU A 96 -27.05 -30.00 0.32
CA LEU A 96 -26.42 -28.94 -0.47
C LEU A 96 -26.83 -27.53 -0.02
N LEU A 97 -28.10 -27.32 0.36
CA LEU A 97 -28.56 -26.03 0.89
C LEU A 97 -27.88 -25.66 2.22
N LYS A 98 -27.65 -26.64 3.12
CA LYS A 98 -26.92 -26.39 4.37
C LYS A 98 -25.46 -26.08 4.11
N ASP A 99 -24.83 -26.81 3.19
CA ASP A 99 -23.44 -26.57 2.81
C ASP A 99 -23.28 -25.18 2.18
N LEU A 100 -24.25 -24.76 1.36
CA LEU A 100 -24.30 -23.44 0.76
C LEU A 100 -24.46 -22.33 1.81
N GLU A 101 -25.30 -22.51 2.83
CA GLU A 101 -25.41 -21.57 3.96
C GLU A 101 -24.10 -21.42 4.74
N VAL A 102 -23.39 -22.54 4.99
CA VAL A 102 -22.09 -22.54 5.65
C VAL A 102 -21.06 -21.78 4.81
N LEU A 103 -20.95 -22.11 3.51
CA LEU A 103 -20.03 -21.45 2.59
C LEU A 103 -20.31 -19.94 2.46
N ARG A 104 -21.59 -19.53 2.39
CA ARG A 104 -21.96 -18.10 2.38
C ARG A 104 -21.58 -17.39 3.68
N SER A 105 -21.74 -18.04 4.82
CA SER A 105 -21.33 -17.50 6.12
C SER A 105 -19.81 -17.31 6.20
N GLU A 106 -19.04 -18.28 5.73
CA GLU A 106 -17.57 -18.21 5.64
C GLU A 106 -17.11 -17.08 4.69
N ALA A 107 -17.69 -17.01 3.48
CA ALA A 107 -17.40 -15.94 2.53
C ALA A 107 -17.68 -14.55 3.10
N LYS A 108 -18.82 -14.38 3.80
CA LYS A 108 -19.18 -13.11 4.44
C LYS A 108 -18.22 -12.72 5.57
N LYS A 109 -17.70 -13.68 6.33
CA LYS A 109 -16.66 -13.43 7.36
C LYS A 109 -15.36 -12.97 6.71
N LEU A 110 -14.90 -13.67 5.67
CA LEU A 110 -13.69 -13.31 4.92
C LEU A 110 -13.80 -11.93 4.28
N GLU A 111 -14.97 -11.58 3.73
CA GLU A 111 -15.25 -10.26 3.16
C GLU A 111 -15.22 -9.14 4.22
N ALA A 112 -15.78 -9.40 5.41
CA ALA A 112 -15.74 -8.46 6.54
C ALA A 112 -14.30 -8.27 7.07
N GLU A 113 -13.49 -9.32 7.10
CA GLU A 113 -12.07 -9.23 7.48
C GLU A 113 -11.24 -8.47 6.45
N LEU A 114 -11.50 -8.69 5.16
CA LEU A 114 -10.80 -8.04 4.06
C LEU A 114 -11.11 -6.54 3.98
N THR A 115 -12.37 -6.14 4.20
CA THR A 115 -12.77 -4.73 4.31
C THR A 115 -12.16 -4.05 5.54
N LYS A 116 -12.11 -4.74 6.69
CA LYS A 116 -11.43 -4.24 7.91
C LYS A 116 -9.93 -4.03 7.71
N MET A 117 -9.30 -4.79 6.83
CA MET A 117 -7.87 -4.66 6.52
C MET A 117 -7.51 -3.45 5.65
N GLY A 118 -8.51 -2.74 5.10
CA GLY A 118 -8.29 -1.48 4.39
C GLY A 118 -7.38 -1.64 3.17
N PHE A 119 -7.60 -2.69 2.37
CA PHE A 119 -6.85 -2.94 1.15
C PHE A 119 -7.11 -1.82 0.12
N GLU A 120 -6.16 -0.91 -0.02
CA GLU A 120 -6.17 0.12 -1.07
C GLU A 120 -5.19 -0.25 -2.18
N PRO A 121 -5.68 -0.72 -3.35
CA PRO A 121 -4.82 -0.94 -4.50
C PRO A 121 -4.24 0.40 -4.98
N GLY A 122 -2.90 0.52 -5.00
CA GLY A 122 -2.18 1.71 -5.46
C GLY A 122 -1.23 2.31 -4.43
N LYS A 123 -1.54 2.21 -3.14
CA LYS A 123 -0.70 2.73 -2.05
C LYS A 123 0.70 2.11 -2.01
N GLU A 124 0.81 0.83 -2.38
CA GLU A 124 2.09 0.13 -2.53
C GLU A 124 2.95 0.75 -3.64
N SER A 125 2.35 1.09 -4.78
CA SER A 125 3.07 1.70 -5.90
C SER A 125 3.60 3.08 -5.52
N GLU A 126 2.81 3.87 -4.78
CA GLU A 126 3.24 5.20 -4.31
C GLU A 126 4.43 5.08 -3.35
N LEU A 127 4.40 4.12 -2.41
CA LEU A 127 5.49 3.91 -1.46
C LEU A 127 6.79 3.48 -2.17
N TYR A 128 6.72 2.58 -3.15
CA TYR A 128 7.91 2.21 -3.95
C TYR A 128 8.41 3.36 -4.83
N GLN A 129 7.52 4.20 -5.34
CA GLN A 129 7.92 5.39 -6.09
C GLN A 129 8.67 6.38 -5.19
N GLN A 130 8.17 6.62 -3.98
CA GLN A 130 8.87 7.45 -2.98
C GLN A 130 10.22 6.84 -2.58
N GLU A 131 10.29 5.52 -2.43
CA GLU A 131 11.56 4.82 -2.13
C GLU A 131 12.60 5.04 -3.24
N SER A 132 12.19 4.86 -4.50
CA SER A 132 13.05 5.05 -5.67
C SER A 132 13.55 6.50 -5.78
N GLN A 133 12.66 7.48 -5.53
CA GLN A 133 13.04 8.90 -5.51
C GLN A 133 14.06 9.20 -4.41
N LEU A 134 13.84 8.72 -3.19
CA LEU A 134 14.79 8.90 -2.09
C LEU A 134 16.14 8.23 -2.37
N GLN A 135 16.14 7.01 -2.94
CA GLN A 135 17.37 6.33 -3.32
C GLN A 135 18.16 7.11 -4.38
N THR A 136 17.47 7.69 -5.36
CA THR A 136 18.09 8.52 -6.40
C THR A 136 18.73 9.77 -5.79
N GLN A 137 18.00 10.48 -4.92
CA GLN A 137 18.51 11.65 -4.20
C GLN A 137 19.72 11.31 -3.32
N ILE A 138 19.69 10.19 -2.60
CA ILE A 138 20.83 9.72 -1.80
C ILE A 138 22.04 9.44 -2.71
N ARG A 139 21.83 8.83 -3.88
CA ARG A 139 22.91 8.57 -4.84
C ARG A 139 23.52 9.86 -5.36
N GLU A 140 22.70 10.85 -5.69
CA GLU A 140 23.16 12.18 -6.13
C GLU A 140 23.96 12.89 -5.03
N LEU A 141 23.45 12.90 -3.79
CA LEU A 141 24.16 13.47 -2.63
C LEU A 141 25.49 12.76 -2.37
N LYS A 142 25.53 11.42 -2.48
CA LYS A 142 26.77 10.64 -2.39
C LYS A 142 27.78 11.04 -3.46
N GLN A 143 27.33 11.17 -4.72
CA GLN A 143 28.19 11.58 -5.82
C GLN A 143 28.72 13.01 -5.63
N GLN A 144 27.89 13.93 -5.14
CA GLN A 144 28.31 15.29 -4.82
C GLN A 144 29.33 15.31 -3.67
N ALA A 145 29.08 14.56 -2.60
CA ALA A 145 29.98 14.42 -1.48
C ALA A 145 31.34 13.85 -1.91
N ASP A 146 31.35 12.80 -2.74
CA ASP A 146 32.57 12.21 -3.28
C ASP A 146 33.33 13.19 -4.18
N GLY A 147 32.61 13.98 -4.98
CA GLY A 147 33.20 15.05 -5.78
C GLY A 147 33.91 16.11 -4.94
N LEU A 148 33.31 16.53 -3.81
CA LEU A 148 33.94 17.48 -2.88
C LEU A 148 35.10 16.84 -2.10
N ARG A 149 34.96 15.58 -1.66
CA ARG A 149 36.04 14.83 -1.00
C ARG A 149 37.29 14.71 -1.88
N ARG A 150 37.13 14.56 -3.20
CA ARG A 150 38.26 14.55 -4.14
C ARG A 150 38.96 15.90 -4.27
N LYS A 151 38.22 17.02 -4.13
CA LYS A 151 38.78 18.36 -4.22
C LYS A 151 39.63 18.73 -3.01
N VAL A 152 39.39 18.10 -1.87
CA VAL A 152 40.16 18.33 -0.66
C VAL A 152 40.91 17.06 -0.29
N ALA A 153 42.18 17.02 -0.68
CA ALA A 153 43.08 15.98 -0.22
C ALA A 153 43.21 16.01 1.31
N ASN A 154 43.26 14.83 1.94
CA ASN A 154 43.52 14.64 3.38
C ASN A 154 42.35 14.94 4.34
N ILE A 155 41.10 15.04 3.87
CA ILE A 155 39.90 15.03 4.73
C ILE A 155 39.56 13.64 5.25
N ASP A 156 39.84 12.60 4.48
CA ASP A 156 39.34 11.28 4.81
C ASP A 156 40.25 10.61 5.85
N PHE A 157 39.83 10.64 7.11
CA PHE A 157 40.48 9.90 8.19
C PHE A 157 39.92 8.48 8.27
N SER A 158 40.55 7.56 7.54
CA SER A 158 40.24 6.13 7.58
C SER A 158 41.17 5.40 8.55
N TYR A 159 40.58 4.63 9.46
CA TYR A 159 41.28 3.75 10.39
C TYR A 159 40.53 2.43 10.53
N ASN A 160 41.26 1.36 10.87
CA ASN A 160 40.66 0.10 11.29
C ASN A 160 40.46 0.11 12.81
N ASP A 161 39.42 -0.57 13.28
CA ASP A 161 39.16 -0.66 14.71
C ASP A 161 40.37 -1.28 15.42
N PRO A 162 41.01 -0.57 16.36
CA PRO A 162 42.26 -1.01 16.98
C PRO A 162 42.07 -2.19 17.94
N GLN A 163 40.83 -2.48 18.33
CA GLN A 163 40.44 -3.59 19.19
C GLN A 163 39.02 -4.08 18.85
N PRO A 164 38.67 -5.34 19.18
CA PRO A 164 37.29 -5.81 19.10
C PRO A 164 36.34 -4.93 19.92
N ASN A 165 35.15 -4.64 19.39
CA ASN A 165 34.15 -3.77 20.03
C ASN A 165 34.66 -2.36 20.37
N PHE A 166 35.59 -1.82 19.58
CA PHE A 166 36.06 -0.45 19.76
C PHE A 166 34.90 0.55 19.59
N ASP A 167 34.73 1.42 20.59
CA ASP A 167 33.78 2.52 20.51
C ASP A 167 34.33 3.63 19.62
N ARG A 168 33.77 3.73 18.40
CA ARG A 168 34.16 4.76 17.42
C ARG A 168 33.80 6.18 17.85
N SER A 169 32.91 6.38 18.81
CA SER A 169 32.56 7.71 19.33
C SER A 169 33.70 8.39 20.09
N ARG A 170 34.69 7.60 20.53
CA ARG A 170 35.93 8.08 21.16
C ARG A 170 36.81 8.88 20.18
N VAL A 171 36.61 8.69 18.88
CA VAL A 171 37.25 9.45 17.82
C VAL A 171 36.29 10.52 17.34
N LYS A 172 36.55 11.77 17.72
CA LYS A 172 35.68 12.90 17.37
C LYS A 172 35.80 13.26 15.87
N GLY A 173 37.00 13.10 15.31
CA GLY A 173 37.25 13.32 13.88
C GLY A 173 38.31 14.39 13.63
N LEU A 174 38.39 14.90 12.41
CA LEU A 174 39.34 15.97 12.07
C LEU A 174 38.88 17.31 12.63
N VAL A 175 39.83 18.16 13.04
CA VAL A 175 39.52 19.54 13.49
C VAL A 175 38.65 20.27 12.48
N ALA A 176 38.95 20.16 11.18
CA ALA A 176 38.20 20.83 10.12
C ALA A 176 36.72 20.40 9.97
N GLN A 177 36.32 19.27 10.58
CA GLN A 177 34.93 18.79 10.60
C GLN A 177 34.19 19.15 11.90
N LEU A 178 34.92 19.61 12.92
CA LEU A 178 34.44 19.78 14.28
C LEU A 178 34.04 21.22 14.63
N PHE A 179 34.13 22.15 13.67
CA PHE A 179 33.64 23.51 13.82
C PHE A 179 32.91 23.96 12.56
N ASN A 180 32.02 24.94 12.74
CA ASN A 180 31.26 25.59 11.70
C ASN A 180 31.60 27.09 11.68
N LEU A 181 31.50 27.70 10.49
CA LEU A 181 31.60 29.15 10.34
C LEU A 181 30.21 29.66 10.02
N GLU A 182 29.78 30.68 10.74
CA GLU A 182 28.53 31.36 10.40
C GLU A 182 28.68 32.16 9.10
N LYS A 183 27.56 32.37 8.40
CA LYS A 183 27.55 33.09 7.11
C LYS A 183 28.16 34.49 7.23
N GLU A 184 27.98 35.14 8.38
CA GLU A 184 28.51 36.47 8.69
C GLU A 184 30.04 36.48 8.77
N HIS A 185 30.65 35.34 9.10
CA HIS A 185 32.10 35.20 9.28
C HIS A 185 32.79 34.49 8.12
N THR A 186 32.07 34.19 7.03
CA THR A 186 32.65 33.49 5.86
C THR A 186 33.82 34.26 5.23
N ARG A 187 33.84 35.60 5.35
CA ARG A 187 34.97 36.45 4.91
C ARG A 187 36.27 36.13 5.64
N ALA A 188 36.21 35.61 6.87
CA ALA A 188 37.37 35.18 7.63
C ALA A 188 37.83 33.75 7.31
N GLY A 189 37.20 33.06 6.35
CA GLY A 189 37.52 31.66 6.01
C GLY A 189 38.99 31.44 5.69
N THR A 190 39.57 32.27 4.81
CA THR A 190 41.01 32.21 4.45
C THR A 190 41.90 32.46 5.67
N ALA A 191 41.58 33.45 6.50
CA ALA A 191 42.34 33.74 7.71
C ALA A 191 42.30 32.58 8.71
N LEU A 192 41.14 31.93 8.87
CA LEU A 192 40.97 30.77 9.74
C LEU A 192 41.72 29.54 9.20
N GLU A 193 41.71 29.34 7.88
CA GLU A 193 42.51 28.29 7.22
C GLU A 193 44.00 28.47 7.48
N VAL A 194 44.52 29.69 7.30
CA VAL A 194 45.92 30.02 7.55
C VAL A 194 46.26 29.97 9.04
N CYS A 195 45.36 30.42 9.90
CA CYS A 195 45.51 30.36 11.36
C CYS A 195 45.72 28.92 11.83
N ALA A 196 44.86 28.00 11.39
CA ALA A 196 44.94 26.60 11.77
C ALA A 196 46.05 25.86 11.01
N GLY A 197 46.28 26.19 9.74
CA GLY A 197 47.28 25.56 8.88
C GLY A 197 47.15 24.05 8.86
N GLY A 198 48.27 23.34 9.03
CA GLY A 198 48.29 21.87 9.09
C GLY A 198 47.46 21.28 10.25
N ARG A 199 47.13 22.06 11.28
CA ARG A 199 46.34 21.57 12.44
C ARG A 199 44.89 21.26 12.07
N LEU A 200 44.39 21.77 10.94
CA LEU A 200 43.07 21.40 10.39
C LEU A 200 42.92 19.89 10.17
N TYR A 201 44.02 19.21 9.84
CA TYR A 201 44.07 17.79 9.55
C TYR A 201 44.45 16.94 10.76
N ASN A 202 44.51 17.54 11.95
CA ASN A 202 44.73 16.78 13.18
C ASN A 202 43.44 16.07 13.58
N VAL A 203 43.57 14.86 14.14
CA VAL A 203 42.45 14.05 14.61
C VAL A 203 42.25 14.27 16.10
N VAL A 204 41.05 14.65 16.51
CA VAL A 204 40.66 14.84 17.91
C VAL A 204 40.12 13.52 18.47
N VAL A 205 40.64 13.13 19.63
CA VAL A 205 40.21 11.92 20.37
C VAL A 205 39.93 12.26 21.83
N ASP A 206 39.12 11.44 22.49
CA ASP A 206 38.78 11.59 23.91
C ASP A 206 40.03 11.59 24.82
N THR A 207 40.94 10.63 24.60
CA THR A 207 42.04 10.34 25.52
C THR A 207 43.34 9.99 24.79
N ALA A 208 44.47 10.23 25.46
CA ALA A 208 45.79 9.83 24.97
C ALA A 208 45.89 8.32 24.69
N ASP A 209 45.19 7.48 25.47
CA ASP A 209 45.17 6.04 25.27
C ASP A 209 44.51 5.66 23.94
N THR A 210 43.36 6.26 23.60
CA THR A 210 42.73 6.09 22.29
C THR A 210 43.65 6.52 21.17
N GLY A 211 44.36 7.65 21.35
CA GLY A 211 45.35 8.12 20.38
C GLY A 211 46.48 7.10 20.15
N THR A 212 47.04 6.55 21.22
CA THR A 212 48.08 5.51 21.14
C THR A 212 47.55 4.25 20.44
N GLN A 213 46.34 3.81 20.78
CA GLN A 213 45.70 2.64 20.16
C GLN A 213 45.53 2.82 18.64
N LEU A 214 45.07 4.00 18.20
CA LEU A 214 44.93 4.30 16.77
C LEU A 214 46.27 4.35 16.04
N LEU A 215 47.31 4.92 16.67
CA LEU A 215 48.63 4.99 16.06
C LEU A 215 49.29 3.60 15.92
N GLN A 216 49.09 2.71 16.90
CA GLN A 216 49.67 1.38 16.90
C GLN A 216 48.87 0.38 16.04
N ASN A 217 47.55 0.35 16.22
CA ASN A 217 46.69 -0.72 15.69
C ASN A 217 45.68 -0.23 14.65
N GLY A 218 45.54 1.08 14.43
CA GLY A 218 44.57 1.66 13.49
C GLY A 218 44.92 1.48 12.01
N LYS A 219 46.12 0.97 11.68
CA LYS A 219 46.64 0.78 10.30
C LYS A 219 46.46 2.03 9.43
N LEU A 220 46.90 3.17 9.95
CA LEU A 220 46.76 4.47 9.29
C LEU A 220 47.57 4.49 7.99
N ARG A 221 46.95 4.95 6.89
CA ARG A 221 47.59 5.00 5.56
C ARG A 221 48.57 6.15 5.40
N LYS A 222 48.52 7.15 6.29
CA LYS A 222 49.29 8.40 6.23
C LYS A 222 49.74 8.80 7.63
N ARG A 223 50.74 9.69 7.71
CA ARG A 223 51.14 10.32 8.97
C ARG A 223 50.00 11.22 9.46
N VAL A 224 49.58 11.02 10.70
CA VAL A 224 48.49 11.76 11.35
C VAL A 224 48.98 12.31 12.68
N THR A 225 48.54 13.53 13.02
CA THR A 225 48.75 14.12 14.35
C THR A 225 47.45 13.99 15.13
N ILE A 226 47.51 13.45 16.35
CA ILE A 226 46.35 13.23 17.21
C ILE A 226 46.34 14.25 18.35
N ILE A 227 45.18 14.83 18.63
CA ILE A 227 44.92 15.76 19.74
C ILE A 227 44.07 15.01 20.79
N PRO A 228 44.68 14.53 21.88
CA PRO A 228 43.94 13.93 22.99
C PRO A 228 43.34 15.01 23.89
N LEU A 229 42.01 15.05 23.99
CA LEU A 229 41.27 16.06 24.77
C LEU A 229 41.64 16.05 26.26
N ASN A 230 41.94 14.88 26.83
CA ASN A 230 42.34 14.75 28.24
C ASN A 230 43.77 15.22 28.57
N LYS A 231 44.62 15.50 27.57
CA LYS A 231 46.03 15.86 27.76
C LYS A 231 46.46 17.14 27.05
N ILE A 232 45.68 17.62 26.07
CA ILE A 232 46.07 18.80 25.30
C ILE A 232 46.14 20.03 26.21
N ALA A 233 47.30 20.69 26.20
CA ALA A 233 47.45 21.99 26.84
C ALA A 233 46.79 23.05 25.95
N ALA A 234 45.54 23.39 26.27
CA ALA A 234 44.82 24.46 25.61
C ALA A 234 45.33 25.82 26.09
N PHE A 235 45.82 26.66 25.17
CA PHE A 235 46.15 28.05 25.47
C PHE A 235 45.11 28.96 24.84
N LYS A 236 44.42 29.73 25.67
CA LYS A 236 43.53 30.82 25.25
C LYS A 236 44.16 32.15 25.63
N ALA A 237 44.20 33.08 24.69
CA ALA A 237 44.65 34.44 24.95
C ALA A 237 43.87 35.08 26.11
N SER A 238 44.56 35.83 26.96
CA SER A 238 43.93 36.51 28.09
C SER A 238 42.96 37.58 27.61
N ALA A 239 41.88 37.80 28.37
CA ALA A 239 40.90 38.84 28.07
C ALA A 239 41.54 40.24 28.01
N GLU A 240 42.59 40.47 28.80
CA GLU A 240 43.36 41.71 28.79
C GLU A 240 44.04 41.97 27.44
N LYS A 241 44.69 40.95 26.86
CA LYS A 241 45.36 41.05 25.55
C LYS A 241 44.36 41.24 24.42
N ILE A 242 43.24 40.52 24.47
CA ILE A 242 42.15 40.66 23.48
C ILE A 242 41.56 42.07 23.57
N GLY A 243 41.28 42.56 24.79
CA GLY A 243 40.77 43.91 25.00
C GLY A 243 41.77 44.99 24.60
N ALA A 244 43.07 44.78 24.81
CA ALA A 244 44.12 45.68 24.34
C ALA A 244 44.17 45.74 22.80
N ALA A 245 44.09 44.60 22.12
CA ALA A 245 44.00 44.54 20.66
C ALA A 245 42.77 45.30 20.14
N GLN A 246 41.60 45.08 20.75
CA GLN A 246 40.36 45.76 20.38
C GLN A 246 40.41 47.28 20.61
N ARG A 247 41.11 47.75 21.66
CA ARG A 247 41.34 49.20 21.86
C ARG A 247 42.27 49.80 20.81
N LEU A 248 43.29 49.05 20.39
CA LEU A 248 44.25 49.50 19.37
C LEU A 248 43.63 49.59 17.97
N ALA A 249 42.70 48.68 17.66
CA ALA A 249 42.01 48.60 16.38
C ALA A 249 40.54 48.16 16.55
N PRO A 250 39.64 49.09 16.93
CA PRO A 250 38.23 48.77 17.13
C PRO A 250 37.58 48.19 15.87
N ASN A 251 36.79 47.13 16.02
CA ASN A 251 36.07 46.42 14.95
C ASN A 251 36.94 45.86 13.81
N LYS A 252 38.27 45.88 13.93
CA LYS A 252 39.21 45.37 12.91
C LYS A 252 40.02 44.18 13.39
N VAL A 253 39.82 43.73 14.63
CA VAL A 253 40.54 42.59 15.20
C VAL A 253 39.62 41.73 16.05
N ASN A 254 39.68 40.42 15.82
CA ASN A 254 38.92 39.42 16.56
C ASN A 254 39.81 38.24 16.91
N LEU A 255 39.47 37.48 17.96
CA LEU A 255 40.15 36.22 18.23
C LEU A 255 39.66 35.17 17.21
N ALA A 256 40.55 34.37 16.62
CA ALA A 256 40.12 33.34 15.68
C ALA A 256 39.08 32.38 16.28
N LEU A 257 39.24 32.03 17.57
CA LEU A 257 38.31 31.21 18.32
C LEU A 257 36.90 31.80 18.45
N SER A 258 36.74 33.13 18.43
CA SER A 258 35.43 33.77 18.55
C SER A 258 34.67 33.85 17.23
N LEU A 259 35.30 33.48 16.11
CA LEU A 259 34.70 33.51 14.78
C LEU A 259 34.12 32.16 14.36
N ILE A 260 34.30 31.11 15.17
CA ILE A 260 33.88 29.73 14.86
C ILE A 260 32.87 29.23 15.91
N GLY A 261 31.90 28.45 15.46
CA GLY A 261 30.99 27.69 16.32
C GLY A 261 31.43 26.23 16.44
N TYR A 262 31.40 25.65 17.63
CA TYR A 262 31.82 24.26 17.88
C TYR A 262 31.11 23.71 19.12
N ASP A 263 31.09 22.39 19.26
CA ASP A 263 30.49 21.71 20.42
C ASP A 263 31.40 21.79 21.65
N ASP A 264 30.80 21.89 22.84
CA ASP A 264 31.53 22.03 24.12
C ASP A 264 32.55 20.91 24.35
N GLU A 265 32.26 19.69 23.87
CA GLU A 265 33.13 18.52 23.99
C GLU A 265 34.53 18.72 23.37
N VAL A 266 34.65 19.57 22.35
CA VAL A 266 35.91 19.78 21.60
C VAL A 266 36.60 21.10 21.95
N THR A 267 36.13 21.80 22.99
CA THR A 267 36.64 23.12 23.41
C THR A 267 38.16 23.17 23.54
N ALA A 268 38.77 22.17 24.19
CA ALA A 268 40.22 22.15 24.42
C ALA A 268 41.01 22.06 23.10
N ALA A 269 40.50 21.31 22.11
CA ALA A 269 41.09 21.22 20.79
C ALA A 269 40.95 22.55 20.02
N MET A 270 39.78 23.19 20.09
CA MET A 270 39.53 24.46 19.41
C MET A 270 40.38 25.59 20.00
N GLN A 271 40.53 25.66 21.32
CA GLN A 271 41.44 26.59 21.99
C GLN A 271 42.90 26.35 21.58
N TYR A 272 43.35 25.10 21.48
CA TYR A 272 44.70 24.78 21.00
C TYR A 272 44.96 25.26 19.56
N VAL A 273 43.95 25.18 18.68
CA VAL A 273 44.10 25.55 17.26
C VAL A 273 43.90 27.04 17.02
N PHE A 274 42.88 27.65 17.63
CA PHE A 274 42.43 29.02 17.32
C PHE A 274 42.54 30.00 18.51
N GLY A 275 42.94 29.54 19.70
CA GLY A 275 42.95 30.35 20.92
C GLY A 275 44.13 31.32 21.07
N SER A 276 45.15 31.21 20.23
CA SER A 276 46.39 32.02 20.32
C SER A 276 46.56 33.04 19.19
N THR A 277 45.62 33.14 18.26
CA THR A 277 45.79 33.88 17.01
C THR A 277 44.67 34.90 16.84
N LEU A 278 45.04 36.13 16.49
CA LEU A 278 44.11 37.20 16.16
C LEU A 278 43.86 37.25 14.65
N VAL A 279 42.63 37.48 14.23
CA VAL A 279 42.25 37.75 12.85
C VAL A 279 42.03 39.24 12.69
N CYS A 280 42.75 39.85 11.75
CA CYS A 280 42.77 41.29 11.50
C CYS A 280 42.20 41.60 10.11
N GLU A 281 41.54 42.75 9.95
CA GLU A 281 40.98 43.18 8.66
C GLU A 281 42.09 43.43 7.62
N ASP A 282 43.17 44.12 8.02
CA ASP A 282 44.21 44.62 7.13
C ASP A 282 45.64 44.43 7.71
N ALA A 283 46.65 44.52 6.83
CA ALA A 283 48.06 44.33 7.17
C ALA A 283 48.58 45.37 8.17
N GLU A 284 48.09 46.62 8.10
CA GLU A 284 48.46 47.68 9.04
C GLU A 284 48.00 47.34 10.47
N THR A 285 46.76 46.86 10.60
CA THR A 285 46.19 46.40 11.87
C THR A 285 46.94 45.20 12.40
N ALA A 286 47.24 44.20 11.55
CA ALA A 286 48.01 43.03 11.93
C ALA A 286 49.41 43.39 12.46
N LYS A 287 50.14 44.27 11.76
CA LYS A 287 51.44 44.77 12.20
C LYS A 287 51.35 45.52 13.53
N LYS A 288 50.37 46.42 13.66
CA LYS A 288 50.17 47.23 14.87
C LYS A 288 49.91 46.35 16.08
N VAL A 289 48.98 45.40 15.96
CA VAL A 289 48.56 44.55 17.08
C VAL A 289 49.59 43.47 17.42
N THR A 290 50.29 42.90 16.42
CA THR A 290 51.27 41.83 16.66
C THR A 290 52.47 42.29 17.47
N PHE A 291 52.99 43.48 17.17
CA PHE A 291 54.22 43.99 17.77
C PHE A 291 53.98 44.96 18.93
N ASP A 292 52.71 45.28 19.24
CA ASP A 292 52.39 46.10 20.41
C ASP A 292 52.76 45.36 21.71
N PRO A 293 53.49 46.01 22.64
CA PRO A 293 53.92 45.39 23.89
C PRO A 293 52.78 44.86 24.76
N SER A 294 51.59 45.48 24.70
CA SER A 294 50.43 45.10 25.50
C SER A 294 49.69 43.88 24.95
N VAL A 295 49.87 43.54 23.67
CA VAL A 295 49.22 42.39 23.03
C VAL A 295 50.25 41.27 22.80
N ARG A 296 51.24 41.54 21.94
CA ARG A 296 52.30 40.61 21.53
C ARG A 296 51.78 39.22 21.22
N MET A 297 50.94 39.11 20.19
CA MET A 297 50.29 37.88 19.75
C MET A 297 50.38 37.71 18.23
N LYS A 298 50.39 36.46 17.77
CA LYS A 298 50.29 36.14 16.36
C LYS A 298 49.00 36.69 15.78
N SER A 299 49.06 37.34 14.62
CA SER A 299 47.88 37.74 13.88
C SER A 299 47.90 37.29 12.43
N VAL A 300 46.71 37.18 11.84
CA VAL A 300 46.48 36.78 10.45
C VAL A 300 45.51 37.77 9.82
N THR A 301 45.83 38.30 8.64
CA THR A 301 44.91 39.19 7.91
C THR A 301 43.78 38.39 7.25
N LEU A 302 42.69 39.06 6.84
CA LEU A 302 41.63 38.41 6.05
C LEU A 302 42.15 37.83 4.72
N GLU A 303 43.20 38.41 4.17
CA GLU A 303 43.86 37.94 2.94
C GLU A 303 44.79 36.74 3.20
N GLY A 304 45.09 36.42 4.46
CA GLY A 304 45.89 35.26 4.85
C GLY A 304 47.36 35.55 5.12
N ASP A 305 47.76 36.81 5.28
CA ASP A 305 49.13 37.15 5.70
C ASP A 305 49.30 36.94 7.19
N VAL A 306 50.42 36.35 7.60
CA VAL A 306 50.74 35.97 8.98
C VAL A 306 51.81 36.89 9.55
N TYR A 307 51.55 37.41 10.74
CA TYR A 307 52.47 38.22 11.53
C TYR A 307 52.72 37.51 12.86
N ASP A 308 53.99 37.14 13.12
CA ASP A 308 54.38 36.48 14.36
C ASP A 308 55.16 37.45 15.27
N PRO A 309 54.85 37.52 16.59
CA PRO A 309 55.63 38.31 17.54
C PRO A 309 57.09 37.86 17.67
N SER A 310 57.47 36.70 17.14
CA SER A 310 58.87 36.26 17.00
C SER A 310 59.63 36.99 15.88
N GLY A 311 58.97 37.89 15.14
CA GLY A 311 59.58 38.67 14.06
C GLY A 311 59.50 38.00 12.69
N THR A 312 58.67 36.98 12.51
CA THR A 312 58.43 36.37 11.20
C THR A 312 57.17 36.94 10.55
N LEU A 313 57.25 37.12 9.24
CA LEU A 313 56.16 37.59 8.39
C LEU A 313 56.02 36.58 7.25
N SER A 314 54.80 36.15 6.94
CA SER A 314 54.54 35.24 5.83
C SER A 314 53.35 35.76 5.04
N GLY A 315 53.52 35.93 3.74
CA GLY A 315 52.50 36.46 2.84
C GLY A 315 52.83 36.18 1.39
N GLY A 316 51.91 36.49 0.47
CA GLY A 316 52.07 36.26 -0.97
C GLY A 316 50.82 35.67 -1.63
N SER A 317 50.99 35.01 -2.77
CA SER A 317 49.88 34.35 -3.48
C SER A 317 49.18 33.32 -2.59
N ALA A 318 47.85 33.25 -2.70
CA ALA A 318 47.02 32.35 -1.89
C ALA A 318 47.57 30.90 -1.95
N PRO A 319 47.69 30.23 -0.79
CA PRO A 319 48.18 28.85 -0.76
C PRO A 319 47.22 27.91 -1.51
N GLN A 320 47.72 26.80 -2.07
CA GLN A 320 46.87 25.80 -2.73
C GLN A 320 45.77 25.21 -1.82
N SER A 321 45.87 25.41 -0.51
CA SER A 321 44.87 25.04 0.49
C SER A 321 43.76 26.08 0.68
N SER A 322 43.74 27.18 -0.08
CA SER A 322 42.72 28.22 0.02
C SER A 322 41.34 27.70 -0.41
N GLY A 323 40.32 27.88 0.43
CA GLY A 323 38.93 27.46 0.13
C GLY A 323 38.60 26.03 0.55
N VAL A 324 39.49 25.36 1.28
CA VAL A 324 39.25 24.04 1.88
C VAL A 324 38.11 24.10 2.89
N LEU A 325 38.03 25.15 3.70
CA LEU A 325 37.04 25.34 4.77
C LEU A 325 35.65 25.63 4.19
N VAL A 326 35.57 26.37 3.08
CA VAL A 326 34.32 26.56 2.32
C VAL A 326 33.84 25.23 1.71
N THR A 327 34.78 24.46 1.15
CA THR A 327 34.48 23.14 0.59
C THR A 327 34.04 22.15 1.67
N MET A 328 34.65 22.22 2.86
CA MET A 328 34.30 21.44 4.04
C MET A 328 32.91 21.74 4.56
N GLN A 329 32.52 23.01 4.65
CA GLN A 329 31.18 23.39 5.07
C GLN A 329 30.13 22.81 4.14
N LYS A 330 30.35 22.96 2.83
CA LYS A 330 29.46 22.37 1.83
C LYS A 330 29.41 20.84 1.95
N LEU A 331 30.54 20.20 2.24
CA LEU A 331 30.59 18.75 2.48
C LEU A 331 29.81 18.37 3.76
N ASN A 332 29.96 19.11 4.86
CA ASN A 332 29.23 18.88 6.10
C ASN A 332 27.72 19.07 5.92
N GLU A 333 27.29 20.10 5.18
CA GLU A 333 25.89 20.32 4.81
C GLU A 333 25.32 19.14 4.02
N ILE A 334 26.04 18.69 2.98
CA ILE A 334 25.63 17.53 2.17
C ILE A 334 25.60 16.26 3.02
N MET A 335 26.58 16.04 3.92
CA MET A 335 26.60 14.87 4.80
C MET A 335 25.43 14.88 5.80
N LYS A 336 25.07 16.04 6.34
CA LYS A 336 23.91 16.20 7.23
C LYS A 336 22.61 15.95 6.48
N GLU A 337 22.49 16.44 5.26
CA GLU A 337 21.34 16.16 4.40
C GLU A 337 21.26 14.67 4.07
N LEU A 338 22.37 14.05 3.68
CA LEU A 338 22.47 12.62 3.39
C LEU A 338 22.02 11.77 4.58
N GLN A 339 22.50 12.09 5.80
CA GLN A 339 22.07 11.39 7.02
C GLN A 339 20.56 11.52 7.26
N SER A 340 19.99 12.71 7.01
CA SER A 340 18.55 12.93 7.10
C SER A 340 17.77 12.09 6.08
N ARG A 341 18.23 12.05 4.81
CA ARG A 341 17.58 11.25 3.75
C ARG A 341 17.71 9.75 4.01
N GLU A 342 18.85 9.27 4.50
CA GLU A 342 19.05 7.86 4.87
C GLU A 342 18.13 7.46 6.03
N LYS A 343 17.92 8.34 7.01
CA LYS A 343 16.94 8.12 8.08
C LYS A 343 15.50 8.06 7.54
N GLN A 344 15.14 8.96 6.61
CA GLN A 344 13.84 8.93 5.94
C GLN A 344 13.63 7.64 5.14
N LEU A 345 14.64 7.20 4.39
CA LEU A 345 14.61 5.94 3.64
C LEU A 345 14.41 4.74 4.58
N SER A 346 15.12 4.69 5.71
CA SER A 346 14.96 3.64 6.71
C SER A 346 13.55 3.59 7.30
N MET A 347 12.95 4.76 7.61
CA MET A 347 11.57 4.86 8.07
C MET A 347 10.56 4.42 7.00
N LEU A 348 10.79 4.80 5.74
CA LEU A 348 9.94 4.41 4.63
C LEU A 348 10.01 2.89 4.38
N GLN A 349 11.21 2.30 4.40
CA GLN A 349 11.39 0.86 4.26
C GLN A 349 10.72 0.07 5.40
N ALA A 350 10.79 0.58 6.63
CA ALA A 350 10.04 -0.01 7.75
C ALA A 350 8.52 0.07 7.54
N THR A 351 8.03 1.13 6.90
CA THR A 351 6.62 1.30 6.54
C THR A 351 6.21 0.35 5.42
N ILE A 352 7.00 0.25 4.35
CA ILE A 352 6.82 -0.71 3.25
C ILE A 352 6.77 -2.14 3.80
N ALA A 353 7.69 -2.51 4.69
CA ALA A 353 7.71 -3.86 5.28
C ALA A 353 6.44 -4.16 6.12
N LYS A 354 5.89 -3.16 6.81
CA LYS A 354 4.62 -3.30 7.56
C LYS A 354 3.43 -3.42 6.62
N GLU A 355 3.34 -2.56 5.61
CA GLU A 355 2.24 -2.57 4.64
C GLU A 355 2.29 -3.84 3.76
N LYS A 356 3.47 -4.30 3.37
CA LYS A 356 3.64 -5.57 2.63
C LYS A 356 3.09 -6.77 3.41
N LYS A 357 3.36 -6.86 4.71
CA LYS A 357 2.78 -7.94 5.55
C LYS A 357 1.25 -7.91 5.57
N LYS A 358 0.66 -6.71 5.63
CA LYS A 358 -0.81 -6.53 5.55
C LYS A 358 -1.33 -6.92 4.17
N LEU A 359 -0.65 -6.50 3.10
CA LEU A 359 -1.02 -6.80 1.71
C LEU A 359 -0.91 -8.30 1.41
N ASP A 360 0.15 -8.97 1.86
CA ASP A 360 0.31 -10.41 1.67
C ASP A 360 -0.78 -11.20 2.42
N ALA A 361 -1.16 -10.76 3.62
CA ALA A 361 -2.30 -11.33 4.35
C ALA A 361 -3.62 -11.08 3.59
N ALA A 362 -3.86 -9.85 3.13
CA ALA A 362 -5.05 -9.50 2.36
C ALA A 362 -5.14 -10.26 1.03
N ARG A 363 -4.01 -10.48 0.34
CA ARG A 363 -3.94 -11.28 -0.90
C ARG A 363 -4.30 -12.74 -0.63
N LYS A 364 -3.80 -13.34 0.46
CA LYS A 364 -4.17 -14.72 0.85
C LYS A 364 -5.67 -14.83 1.15
N MET A 365 -6.22 -13.91 1.93
CA MET A 365 -7.66 -13.88 2.21
C MET A 365 -8.50 -13.63 0.95
N LYS A 366 -8.02 -12.79 0.01
CA LYS A 366 -8.69 -12.60 -1.27
C LYS A 366 -8.72 -13.90 -2.09
N GLN A 367 -7.60 -14.62 -2.16
CA GLN A 367 -7.55 -15.91 -2.85
C GLN A 367 -8.50 -16.93 -2.21
N GLU A 368 -8.56 -16.97 -0.87
CA GLU A 368 -9.48 -17.83 -0.14
C GLU A 368 -10.94 -17.46 -0.39
N LEU A 369 -11.26 -16.17 -0.42
CA LEU A 369 -12.59 -15.66 -0.78
C LEU A 369 -12.97 -16.01 -2.23
N ASP A 370 -12.05 -15.86 -3.19
CA ASP A 370 -12.29 -16.20 -4.59
C ASP A 370 -12.57 -17.71 -4.75
N LEU A 371 -11.83 -18.56 -4.03
CA LEU A 371 -12.08 -20.01 -3.98
C LEU A 371 -13.46 -20.33 -3.38
N LYS A 372 -13.80 -19.73 -2.24
CA LYS A 372 -15.11 -19.92 -1.58
C LYS A 372 -16.26 -19.42 -2.46
N THR A 373 -16.07 -18.32 -3.17
CA THR A 373 -17.07 -17.78 -4.11
C THR A 373 -17.28 -18.73 -5.29
N HIS A 374 -16.19 -19.34 -5.80
CA HIS A 374 -16.27 -20.36 -6.83
C HIS A 374 -16.96 -21.65 -6.33
N GLU A 375 -16.68 -22.09 -5.10
CA GLU A 375 -17.37 -23.22 -4.46
C GLU A 375 -18.88 -22.96 -4.31
N ILE A 376 -19.27 -21.75 -3.89
CA ILE A 376 -20.68 -21.34 -3.80
C ILE A 376 -21.34 -21.44 -5.17
N LYS A 377 -20.70 -20.90 -6.21
CA LYS A 377 -21.24 -20.93 -7.57
C LYS A 377 -21.43 -22.35 -8.10
N LEU A 378 -20.44 -23.23 -7.90
CA LEU A 378 -20.54 -24.65 -8.25
C LEU A 378 -21.70 -25.35 -7.52
N THR A 379 -21.86 -25.05 -6.23
CA THR A 379 -22.93 -25.64 -5.40
C THR A 379 -24.30 -25.14 -5.86
N GLU A 380 -24.42 -23.85 -6.19
CA GLU A 380 -25.64 -23.29 -6.79
C GLU A 380 -25.97 -23.93 -8.14
N GLU A 381 -24.97 -24.13 -9.00
CA GLU A 381 -25.13 -24.83 -10.28
C GLU A 381 -25.54 -26.29 -10.08
N GLN A 382 -25.00 -26.99 -9.08
CA GLN A 382 -25.41 -28.37 -8.74
C GLN A 382 -26.86 -28.45 -8.23
N ILE A 383 -27.28 -27.49 -7.40
CA ILE A 383 -28.66 -27.41 -6.91
C ILE A 383 -29.63 -27.15 -8.08
N ASN A 384 -29.26 -26.25 -9.00
CA ASN A 384 -30.08 -25.90 -10.16
C ASN A 384 -30.09 -27.00 -11.23
N GLY A 385 -28.98 -27.71 -11.41
CA GLY A 385 -28.80 -28.78 -12.41
C GLY A 385 -29.37 -30.14 -11.99
N ASN A 386 -29.70 -30.34 -10.70
CA ASN A 386 -30.33 -31.58 -10.26
C ASN A 386 -31.74 -31.67 -10.88
N SER A 387 -31.96 -32.62 -11.79
CA SER A 387 -33.18 -32.78 -12.63
C SER A 387 -34.50 -32.87 -11.83
N SER A 388 -34.41 -33.10 -10.52
CA SER A 388 -35.55 -33.14 -9.59
C SER A 388 -35.86 -31.80 -8.88
N SER A 389 -35.03 -30.77 -9.05
CA SER A 389 -35.28 -29.42 -8.53
C SER A 389 -36.50 -28.78 -9.21
N SER A 390 -36.67 -29.00 -10.51
CA SER A 390 -37.87 -28.59 -11.27
C SER A 390 -39.15 -29.24 -10.74
N VAL A 391 -39.08 -30.46 -10.20
CA VAL A 391 -40.23 -31.19 -9.63
C VAL A 391 -40.59 -30.66 -8.24
N CYS A 392 -39.62 -30.19 -7.45
CA CYS A 392 -39.88 -29.61 -6.12
C CYS A 392 -40.33 -28.14 -6.17
N ILE A 393 -39.86 -27.35 -7.15
CA ILE A 393 -40.22 -25.92 -7.28
C ILE A 393 -41.71 -25.74 -7.57
N ILE A 394 -42.36 -26.70 -8.25
CA ILE A 394 -43.80 -26.61 -8.57
C ILE A 394 -44.69 -26.75 -7.31
N ARG A 395 -44.19 -27.32 -6.20
CA ARG A 395 -45.01 -27.47 -4.98
C ARG A 395 -45.00 -26.24 -4.07
N PHE A 396 -44.10 -25.27 -4.29
CA PHE A 396 -44.09 -24.00 -3.55
C PHE A 396 -44.85 -22.87 -4.24
N ALA A 397 -45.24 -23.03 -5.51
CA ALA A 397 -45.99 -22.00 -6.26
C ALA A 397 -47.51 -22.19 -6.24
N VAL A 398 -48.04 -23.32 -5.75
CA VAL A 398 -49.48 -23.68 -5.91
C VAL A 398 -50.27 -23.75 -4.58
N PHE A 399 -49.64 -23.50 -3.43
CA PHE A 399 -50.37 -23.31 -2.16
C PHE A 399 -49.85 -22.08 -1.43
N PRO A 400 -50.45 -20.89 -1.66
CA PRO A 400 -50.35 -19.79 -0.70
C PRO A 400 -51.01 -20.25 0.60
N GLN A 401 -50.33 -19.99 1.71
CA GLN A 401 -50.82 -20.18 3.06
C GLN A 401 -52.28 -19.70 3.18
N ILE A 402 -53.16 -20.62 3.57
CA ILE A 402 -54.39 -20.28 4.28
C ILE A 402 -54.09 -20.63 5.73
N ASP A 403 -53.77 -19.61 6.52
CA ASP A 403 -54.04 -19.51 7.95
C ASP A 403 -54.70 -18.15 8.18
#